data_AF-A0A1C4JEQ7-F1
#
_entry.id   AF-A0A1C4JEQ7-F1
#
_cell.length_a   1.000
_cell.length_b   1.000
_cell.length_c   1.000
_cell.angle_alpha   90.00
_cell.angle_beta   90.00
_cell.angle_gamma   90.00
#
_symmetry.space_group_name_H-M   'P 1'
#
loop_
_entity.id
_entity.type
_entity.pdbx_description
1 polymer ?
#
loop_
_entity_poly.entity_id
_entity_poly.type
_entity_poly.pdbx_seq_one_letter_code
_entity_poly.pdbx_strand_id
1 'polypeptide(L)'
;MAVRYTDEELRGAFAGARTLGEVMERLGVAPQNVGHRNHVRSRLEGMGYDLRALAEELPDWTRKELSEAVAAVTSWKGLARRLGVRPSAGRCRTLRRRVDADRIDTSHFVQRTIKYSDAALAEAVRGASSLREVALALGAVPASGTLSHLSRRIVAAGISTAHMPGLRPEGAPPELTIAELRAAAASVNSVPGLARALGLSDDTRTVGALRRRIAASNIDTSHFVKKQLPPLPEAEVREAVARSTSHAEVARALGLQLGWTTHRRVRSAIDRLGLDTSHFTRRPWAAPPPAPARPRASLLRVHPPTAARIHRDRLHPLLQALGRPYACARCGNPGHWDGESLVLHIDHVNGDWHDNRAENLRYLCPNCHSLTETWGRRSRLPDPGL
;
A
#
# COMPACT_ATOMS: atom_id res chain seq x y z
N MET A 1 -23.02 -3.19 -6.52
CA MET A 1 -22.79 -2.77 -7.92
C MET A 1 -22.67 -4.03 -8.74
N ALA A 2 -23.61 -4.20 -9.67
CA ALA A 2 -23.82 -5.38 -10.49
C ALA A 2 -22.64 -5.69 -11.41
N VAL A 3 -22.43 -6.97 -11.71
CA VAL A 3 -21.50 -7.43 -12.73
C VAL A 3 -21.99 -6.88 -14.06
N ARG A 4 -21.23 -5.97 -14.67
CA ARG A 4 -21.60 -5.36 -15.97
C ARG A 4 -21.09 -6.14 -17.18
N TYR A 5 -20.19 -7.10 -16.99
CA TYR A 5 -19.54 -7.85 -18.07
C TYR A 5 -19.40 -9.33 -17.70
N THR A 6 -19.88 -10.19 -18.58
CA THR A 6 -19.67 -11.64 -18.55
C THR A 6 -18.20 -11.97 -18.86
N ASP A 7 -17.78 -13.19 -18.49
CA ASP A 7 -16.43 -13.68 -18.80
C ASP A 7 -16.19 -13.78 -20.32
N GLU A 8 -17.25 -14.06 -21.10
CA GLU A 8 -17.23 -14.09 -22.56
C GLU A 8 -16.97 -12.70 -23.16
N GLU A 9 -17.67 -11.67 -22.67
CA GLU A 9 -17.50 -10.27 -23.10
C GLU A 9 -16.11 -9.74 -22.74
N LEU A 10 -15.59 -10.07 -21.55
CA LEU A 10 -14.24 -9.69 -21.14
C LEU A 10 -13.17 -10.37 -22.00
N ARG A 11 -13.37 -11.65 -22.34
CA ARG A 11 -12.49 -12.40 -23.25
C ARG A 11 -12.50 -11.81 -24.66
N GLY A 12 -13.69 -11.53 -25.21
CA GLY A 12 -13.84 -10.92 -26.52
C GLY A 12 -13.25 -9.51 -26.59
N ALA A 13 -13.47 -8.70 -25.56
CA ALA A 13 -12.89 -7.36 -25.47
C ALA A 13 -11.36 -7.40 -25.33
N PHE A 14 -10.80 -8.40 -24.63
CA PHE A 14 -9.36 -8.58 -24.48
C PHE A 14 -8.69 -9.16 -25.74
N ALA A 15 -9.39 -10.01 -26.51
CA ALA A 15 -8.84 -10.66 -27.69
C ALA A 15 -8.40 -9.64 -28.75
N GLY A 16 -7.10 -9.58 -29.03
CA GLY A 16 -6.52 -8.63 -29.99
C GLY A 16 -6.52 -7.17 -29.52
N ALA A 17 -6.88 -6.88 -28.27
CA ALA A 17 -6.69 -5.55 -27.70
C ALA A 17 -5.22 -5.35 -27.34
N ARG A 18 -4.70 -4.17 -27.71
CA ARG A 18 -3.31 -3.78 -27.42
C ARG A 18 -3.20 -3.03 -26.11
N THR A 19 -4.30 -2.46 -25.61
CA THR A 19 -4.32 -1.64 -24.40
C THR A 19 -5.53 -1.95 -23.51
N LEU A 20 -5.43 -1.65 -22.21
CA LEU A 20 -6.58 -1.76 -21.30
C LEU A 20 -7.64 -0.68 -21.58
N GLY A 21 -7.27 0.42 -22.24
CA GLY A 21 -8.23 1.45 -22.69
C GLY A 21 -9.12 0.93 -23.81
N GLU A 22 -8.52 0.24 -24.79
CA GLU A 22 -9.22 -0.40 -25.90
C GLU A 22 -10.17 -1.51 -25.40
N VAL A 23 -9.74 -2.29 -24.40
CA VAL A 23 -10.64 -3.24 -23.72
C VAL A 23 -11.83 -2.50 -23.09
N MET A 24 -11.62 -1.34 -22.46
CA MET A 24 -12.70 -0.57 -21.86
C MET A 24 -13.66 0.02 -22.91
N GLU A 25 -13.15 0.51 -24.03
CA GLU A 25 -13.95 1.04 -25.14
C GLU A 25 -14.80 -0.05 -25.80
N ARG A 26 -14.22 -1.24 -26.03
CA ARG A 26 -14.96 -2.42 -26.54
C ARG A 26 -16.05 -2.90 -25.58
N LEU A 27 -15.92 -2.58 -24.29
CA LEU A 27 -16.93 -2.83 -23.26
C LEU A 27 -17.92 -1.64 -23.08
N GLY A 28 -17.85 -0.63 -23.95
CA GLY A 28 -18.73 0.55 -23.92
C GLY A 28 -18.46 1.49 -22.74
N VAL A 29 -17.23 1.51 -22.20
CA VAL A 29 -16.85 2.32 -21.03
C VAL A 29 -15.80 3.35 -21.40
N ALA A 30 -16.01 4.58 -20.96
CA ALA A 30 -15.02 5.64 -21.08
C ALA A 30 -13.68 5.26 -20.38
N PRO A 31 -12.53 5.27 -21.08
CA PRO A 31 -11.24 4.76 -20.58
C PRO A 31 -10.69 5.54 -19.38
N GLN A 32 -11.15 6.78 -19.15
CA GLN A 32 -10.80 7.63 -18.02
C GLN A 32 -11.46 7.21 -16.68
N ASN A 33 -12.43 6.28 -16.70
CA ASN A 33 -13.09 5.83 -15.48
C ASN A 33 -12.21 4.89 -14.65
N VAL A 34 -11.51 5.45 -13.66
CA VAL A 34 -10.53 4.74 -12.81
C VAL A 34 -11.16 3.56 -12.05
N GLY A 35 -12.41 3.69 -11.59
CA GLY A 35 -13.11 2.63 -10.86
C GLY A 35 -13.39 1.41 -11.74
N HIS A 36 -13.90 1.65 -12.96
CA HIS A 36 -14.12 0.58 -13.95
C HIS A 36 -12.80 -0.02 -14.45
N ARG A 37 -11.78 0.80 -14.67
CA ARG A 37 -10.45 0.35 -15.10
C ARG A 37 -9.84 -0.66 -14.12
N ASN A 38 -9.94 -0.38 -12.82
CA ASN A 38 -9.44 -1.29 -11.79
C ASN A 38 -10.28 -2.58 -11.70
N HIS A 39 -11.60 -2.48 -11.90
CA HIS A 39 -12.49 -3.64 -11.91
C HIS A 39 -12.19 -4.59 -13.08
N VAL A 40 -12.12 -4.06 -14.32
CA VAL A 40 -11.80 -4.84 -15.52
C VAL A 40 -10.42 -5.49 -15.41
N ARG A 41 -9.41 -4.74 -14.91
CA ARG A 41 -8.07 -5.27 -14.64
C ARG A 41 -8.09 -6.46 -13.69
N SER A 42 -8.72 -6.29 -12.53
CA SER A 42 -8.79 -7.35 -11.51
C SER A 42 -9.55 -8.58 -12.02
N ARG A 43 -10.54 -8.41 -12.91
CA ARG A 43 -11.29 -9.51 -13.49
C ARG A 43 -10.47 -10.28 -14.52
N LEU A 44 -9.79 -9.60 -15.43
CA LEU A 44 -8.92 -10.24 -16.41
C LEU A 44 -7.72 -10.96 -15.76
N GLU A 45 -7.10 -10.37 -14.74
CA GLU A 45 -6.05 -11.05 -13.94
C GLU A 45 -6.61 -12.28 -13.21
N GLY A 46 -7.83 -12.18 -12.67
CA GLY A 46 -8.53 -13.31 -12.04
C GLY A 46 -8.91 -14.43 -13.01
N MET A 47 -9.01 -14.13 -14.31
CA MET A 47 -9.23 -15.10 -15.39
C MET A 47 -7.92 -15.66 -15.97
N GLY A 48 -6.77 -15.22 -15.47
CA GLY A 48 -5.45 -15.73 -15.87
C GLY A 48 -4.80 -15.01 -17.07
N TYR A 49 -5.33 -13.87 -17.51
CA TYR A 49 -4.70 -13.09 -18.59
C TYR A 49 -3.52 -12.27 -18.09
N ASP A 50 -2.40 -12.30 -18.84
CA ASP A 50 -1.23 -11.47 -18.55
C ASP A 50 -1.41 -10.04 -19.10
N LEU A 51 -1.81 -9.13 -18.22
CA LEU A 51 -1.99 -7.72 -18.56
C LEU A 51 -0.67 -6.96 -18.77
N ARG A 52 0.50 -7.58 -18.54
CA ARG A 52 1.81 -7.00 -18.87
C ARG A 52 2.05 -6.90 -20.39
N ALA A 53 1.27 -7.66 -21.16
CA ALA A 53 1.26 -7.65 -22.62
C ALA A 53 0.48 -6.45 -23.20
N LEU A 54 -0.42 -5.84 -22.43
CA LEU A 54 -1.11 -4.62 -22.85
C LEU A 54 -0.18 -3.41 -22.70
N ALA A 55 0.15 -2.76 -23.81
CA ALA A 55 0.86 -1.49 -23.79
C ALA A 55 -0.09 -0.40 -23.25
N GLU A 56 0.30 0.31 -22.18
CA GLU A 56 -0.38 1.57 -21.86
C GLU A 56 0.03 2.58 -22.93
N GLU A 57 -0.96 3.20 -23.60
CA GLU A 57 -0.76 4.18 -24.68
C GLU A 57 0.43 5.11 -24.39
N LEU A 58 1.46 4.93 -25.19
CA LEU A 58 2.50 5.91 -25.42
C LEU A 58 2.49 6.14 -26.94
N PRO A 59 2.54 7.40 -27.40
CA PRO A 59 2.78 7.70 -28.80
C PRO A 59 3.98 6.90 -29.33
N ASP A 60 3.90 6.43 -30.58
CA ASP A 60 4.98 5.65 -31.17
C ASP A 60 6.10 6.62 -31.61
N TRP A 61 7.01 6.92 -30.68
CA TRP A 61 8.18 7.75 -30.98
C TRP A 61 9.20 6.96 -31.77
N THR A 62 9.78 7.62 -32.77
CA THR A 62 10.96 7.10 -33.46
C THR A 62 12.14 7.05 -32.49
N ARG A 63 13.09 6.13 -32.74
CA ARG A 63 14.35 6.03 -31.97
C ARG A 63 15.08 7.37 -31.85
N LYS A 64 15.02 8.20 -32.90
CA LYS A 64 15.64 9.53 -32.95
C LYS A 64 14.99 10.49 -31.95
N GLU A 65 13.66 10.60 -31.97
CA GLU A 65 12.90 11.44 -31.05
C GLU A 65 13.10 11.01 -29.59
N LEU A 66 13.12 9.70 -29.34
CA LEU A 66 13.33 9.16 -28.00
C LEU A 66 14.76 9.44 -27.51
N SER A 67 15.75 9.35 -28.39
CA SER A 67 17.16 9.64 -28.07
C SER A 67 17.39 11.12 -27.76
N GLU A 68 16.81 12.02 -28.55
CA GLU A 68 16.88 13.47 -28.31
C GLU A 68 16.17 13.86 -27.00
N ALA A 69 15.02 13.25 -26.72
CA ALA A 69 14.28 13.48 -25.49
C ALA A 69 15.03 12.96 -24.25
N VAL A 70 15.70 11.81 -24.36
CA VAL A 70 16.54 11.22 -23.30
C VAL A 70 17.77 12.08 -23.05
N ALA A 71 18.47 12.55 -24.09
CA ALA A 71 19.64 13.42 -23.94
C ALA A 71 19.32 14.74 -23.21
N ALA A 72 18.10 15.27 -23.39
CA ALA A 72 17.68 16.55 -22.83
C ALA A 72 17.22 16.50 -21.35
N VAL A 73 17.14 15.32 -20.73
CA VAL A 73 16.61 15.17 -19.37
C VAL A 73 17.46 14.23 -18.53
N THR A 74 17.40 14.39 -17.21
CA THR A 74 18.14 13.56 -16.25
C THR A 74 17.22 12.67 -15.40
N SER A 75 15.94 12.54 -15.75
CA SER A 75 15.00 11.69 -14.99
C SER A 75 13.86 11.11 -15.81
N TRP A 76 13.40 9.91 -15.45
CA TRP A 76 12.25 9.24 -16.09
C TRP A 76 10.93 10.02 -16.02
N LYS A 77 10.72 10.79 -14.93
CA LYS A 77 9.56 11.68 -14.83
C LYS A 77 9.73 12.91 -15.74
N GLY A 78 10.96 13.42 -15.86
CA GLY A 78 11.32 14.47 -16.82
C GLY A 78 11.09 14.04 -18.26
N LEU A 79 11.54 12.84 -18.61
CA LEU A 79 11.31 12.22 -19.92
C LEU A 79 9.82 12.12 -20.24
N ALA A 80 9.01 11.59 -19.31
CA ALA A 80 7.56 11.51 -19.49
C ALA A 80 6.94 12.90 -19.78
N ARG A 81 7.32 13.93 -19.01
CA ARG A 81 6.82 15.30 -19.24
C ARG A 81 7.26 15.87 -20.59
N ARG A 82 8.52 15.65 -20.98
CA ARG A 82 9.08 16.16 -22.25
C ARG A 82 8.44 15.49 -23.47
N LEU A 83 8.07 14.22 -23.34
CA LEU A 83 7.33 13.48 -24.36
C LEU A 83 5.82 13.77 -24.34
N GLY A 84 5.36 14.78 -23.58
CA GLY A 84 3.95 15.17 -23.52
C GLY A 84 3.06 14.22 -22.72
N VAL A 85 3.63 13.29 -21.95
CA VAL A 85 2.89 12.25 -21.22
C VAL A 85 2.85 12.55 -19.72
N ARG A 86 1.67 12.38 -19.12
CA ARG A 86 1.51 12.52 -17.66
C ARG A 86 2.39 11.51 -16.90
N PRO A 87 3.30 11.97 -16.02
CA PRO A 87 4.22 11.08 -15.31
C PRO A 87 3.48 10.16 -14.33
N SER A 88 3.66 8.85 -14.48
CA SER A 88 3.13 7.83 -13.56
C SER A 88 4.11 6.66 -13.46
N ALA A 89 4.01 5.87 -12.38
CA ALA A 89 4.90 4.72 -12.17
C ALA A 89 4.73 3.64 -13.26
N GLY A 90 3.53 3.46 -13.81
CA GLY A 90 3.27 2.57 -14.96
C GLY A 90 3.98 3.06 -16.22
N ARG A 91 3.69 4.29 -16.62
CA ARG A 91 4.25 4.92 -17.83
C ARG A 91 5.78 5.05 -17.81
N CYS A 92 6.38 5.39 -16.67
CA CYS A 92 7.84 5.40 -16.56
C CYS A 92 8.46 4.01 -16.75
N ARG A 93 7.77 2.91 -16.39
CA ARG A 93 8.24 1.55 -16.67
C ARG A 93 8.14 1.20 -18.15
N THR A 94 7.04 1.60 -18.80
CA THR A 94 6.87 1.39 -20.25
C THR A 94 7.91 2.18 -21.06
N LEU A 95 8.14 3.45 -20.70
CA LEU A 95 9.20 4.28 -21.30
C LEU A 95 10.58 3.65 -21.13
N ARG A 96 10.90 3.13 -19.95
CA ARG A 96 12.15 2.41 -19.70
C ARG A 96 12.31 1.21 -20.62
N ARG A 97 11.28 0.37 -20.73
CA ARG A 97 11.31 -0.80 -21.62
C ARG A 97 11.56 -0.42 -23.08
N ARG A 98 10.98 0.69 -23.55
CA ARG A 98 11.17 1.19 -24.92
C ARG A 98 12.59 1.74 -25.15
N VAL A 99 13.08 2.55 -24.22
CA VAL A 99 14.45 3.09 -24.22
C VAL A 99 15.50 1.97 -24.18
N ASP A 100 15.28 0.94 -23.35
CA ASP A 100 16.14 -0.24 -23.24
C ASP A 100 16.11 -1.07 -24.53
N ALA A 101 14.93 -1.25 -25.14
CA ALA A 101 14.78 -1.97 -26.41
C ALA A 101 15.50 -1.28 -27.57
N ASP A 102 15.51 0.05 -27.59
CA ASP A 102 16.19 0.87 -28.60
C ASP A 102 17.68 1.11 -28.30
N ARG A 103 18.18 0.55 -27.19
CA ARG A 103 19.56 0.65 -26.67
C ARG A 103 20.06 2.11 -26.60
N ILE A 104 19.21 3.00 -26.09
CA ILE A 104 19.56 4.43 -25.92
C ILE A 104 20.24 4.61 -24.56
N ASP A 105 21.35 5.32 -24.51
CA ASP A 105 22.08 5.55 -23.26
C ASP A 105 21.28 6.43 -22.28
N THR A 106 21.19 5.96 -21.04
CA THR A 106 20.52 6.66 -19.92
C THR A 106 21.41 6.75 -18.69
N SER A 107 22.72 6.54 -18.85
CA SER A 107 23.71 6.58 -17.76
C SER A 107 23.68 7.89 -16.96
N HIS A 108 23.35 9.02 -17.61
CA HIS A 108 23.22 10.35 -17.00
C HIS A 108 21.91 10.57 -16.23
N PHE A 109 20.96 9.63 -16.26
CA PHE A 109 19.75 9.76 -15.45
C PHE A 109 20.09 9.60 -13.98
N VAL A 110 19.57 10.50 -13.13
CA VAL A 110 19.72 10.45 -11.68
C VAL A 110 19.19 9.11 -11.19
N GLN A 111 20.10 8.19 -10.90
CA GLN A 111 19.76 6.96 -10.22
C GLN A 111 19.22 7.35 -8.85
N ARG A 112 18.04 6.82 -8.49
CA ARG A 112 17.51 6.99 -7.14
C ARG A 112 18.62 6.64 -6.16
N THR A 113 18.90 7.53 -5.21
CA THR A 113 19.71 7.21 -4.04
C THR A 113 19.09 5.99 -3.38
N ILE A 114 19.70 4.84 -3.60
CA ILE A 114 19.24 3.59 -3.04
C ILE A 114 19.62 3.67 -1.57
N LYS A 115 18.60 3.66 -0.69
CA LYS A 115 18.82 3.78 0.76
C LYS A 115 19.82 2.74 1.29
N TYR A 116 19.86 1.56 0.67
CA TYR A 116 20.85 0.51 0.93
C TYR A 116 21.40 0.04 -0.43
N SER A 117 22.67 0.26 -0.71
CA SER A 117 23.31 -0.25 -1.93
C SER A 117 23.30 -1.78 -1.94
N ASP A 118 23.37 -2.39 -3.13
CA ASP A 118 23.43 -3.86 -3.23
C ASP A 118 24.68 -4.44 -2.56
N ALA A 119 25.79 -3.69 -2.58
CA ALA A 119 27.00 -4.02 -1.85
C ALA A 119 26.78 -4.03 -0.32
N ALA A 120 26.16 -2.99 0.24
CA ALA A 120 25.85 -2.92 1.67
C ALA A 120 24.84 -4.00 2.09
N LEU A 121 23.85 -4.29 1.22
CA LEU A 121 22.86 -5.33 1.45
C LEU A 121 23.51 -6.73 1.42
N ALA A 122 24.45 -6.98 0.51
CA ALA A 122 25.17 -8.25 0.43
C ALA A 122 26.07 -8.47 1.66
N GLU A 123 26.76 -7.43 2.13
CA GLU A 123 27.55 -7.49 3.36
C GLU A 123 26.66 -7.76 4.59
N ALA A 124 25.57 -7.02 4.73
CA ALA A 124 24.62 -7.23 5.81
C ALA A 124 24.01 -8.65 5.79
N VAL A 125 23.77 -9.22 4.60
CA VAL A 125 23.26 -10.59 4.46
C VAL A 125 24.32 -11.64 4.82
N ARG A 126 25.60 -11.43 4.50
CA ARG A 126 26.69 -12.36 4.85
C ARG A 126 26.81 -12.58 6.35
N GLY A 127 26.69 -11.51 7.13
CA GLY A 127 26.82 -11.55 8.60
C GLY A 127 25.51 -11.82 9.37
N ALA A 128 24.39 -11.98 8.67
CA ALA A 128 23.07 -12.12 9.30
C ALA A 128 22.47 -13.51 9.10
N SER A 129 21.71 -13.96 10.09
CA SER A 129 20.88 -15.17 10.05
C SER A 129 19.39 -14.87 9.87
N SER A 130 18.98 -13.61 10.04
CA SER A 130 17.58 -13.15 9.91
C SER A 130 17.45 -11.80 9.19
N LEU A 131 16.28 -11.53 8.58
CA LEU A 131 15.98 -10.19 8.00
C LEU A 131 16.00 -9.07 9.04
N ARG A 132 15.74 -9.42 10.31
CA ARG A 132 15.84 -8.49 11.44
C ARG A 132 17.29 -8.08 11.66
N GLU A 133 18.23 -9.03 11.65
CA GLU A 133 19.66 -8.75 11.71
C GLU A 133 20.15 -7.97 10.50
N VAL A 134 19.66 -8.28 9.29
CA VAL A 134 19.98 -7.48 8.09
C VAL A 134 19.51 -6.03 8.27
N ALA A 135 18.30 -5.80 8.80
CA ALA A 135 17.82 -4.45 9.08
C ALA A 135 18.70 -3.74 10.11
N LEU A 136 19.08 -4.42 11.20
CA LEU A 136 19.94 -3.85 12.24
C LEU A 136 21.35 -3.53 11.74
N ALA A 137 21.96 -4.43 10.96
CA ALA A 137 23.27 -4.23 10.32
C ALA A 137 23.27 -3.04 9.34
N LEU A 138 22.12 -2.76 8.72
CA LEU A 138 21.90 -1.60 7.85
C LEU A 138 21.47 -0.33 8.62
N GLY A 139 21.48 -0.34 9.97
CA GLY A 139 21.07 0.78 10.80
C GLY A 139 19.57 1.11 10.70
N ALA A 140 18.74 0.14 10.32
CA ALA A 140 17.31 0.30 10.08
C ALA A 140 16.48 -0.31 11.22
N VAL A 141 15.35 0.33 11.53
CA VAL A 141 14.37 -0.23 12.47
C VAL A 141 13.69 -1.45 11.83
N PRO A 142 13.69 -2.63 12.48
CA PRO A 142 13.09 -3.85 11.95
C PRO A 142 11.56 -3.85 12.06
N ALA A 143 10.91 -2.93 11.34
CA ALA A 143 9.47 -2.89 11.16
C ALA A 143 9.05 -3.78 9.98
N SER A 144 7.81 -4.29 10.00
CA SER A 144 7.27 -5.20 8.96
C SER A 144 7.44 -4.68 7.52
N GLY A 145 7.27 -3.36 7.32
CA GLY A 145 7.49 -2.71 6.03
C GLY A 145 8.96 -2.68 5.59
N THR A 146 9.88 -2.45 6.54
CA THR A 146 11.34 -2.48 6.28
C THR A 146 11.79 -3.88 5.90
N LEU A 147 11.37 -4.90 6.66
CA LEU A 147 11.72 -6.30 6.42
C LEU A 147 11.20 -6.77 5.05
N SER A 148 9.96 -6.41 4.70
CA SER A 148 9.35 -6.72 3.39
C SER A 148 10.04 -5.99 2.23
N HIS A 149 10.60 -4.79 2.48
CA HIS A 149 11.38 -4.06 1.48
C HIS A 149 12.75 -4.70 1.27
N LEU A 150 13.46 -5.03 2.35
CA LEU A 150 14.75 -5.70 2.31
C LEU A 150 14.66 -7.07 1.64
N SER A 151 13.66 -7.89 1.99
CA SER A 151 13.42 -9.19 1.34
C SER A 151 13.29 -9.07 -0.19
N ARG A 152 12.47 -8.13 -0.69
CA ARG A 152 12.34 -7.90 -2.14
C ARG A 152 13.63 -7.41 -2.79
N ARG A 153 14.42 -6.60 -2.09
CA ARG A 153 15.70 -6.09 -2.57
C ARG A 153 16.74 -7.19 -2.69
N ILE A 154 16.84 -8.07 -1.69
CA ILE A 154 17.74 -9.22 -1.69
C ILE A 154 17.44 -10.13 -2.89
N VAL A 155 16.17 -10.45 -3.12
CA VAL A 155 15.73 -11.25 -4.28
C VAL A 155 16.06 -10.55 -5.60
N ALA A 156 15.77 -9.25 -5.71
CA ALA A 156 16.04 -8.49 -6.94
C ALA A 156 17.54 -8.34 -7.23
N ALA A 157 18.39 -8.34 -6.20
CA ALA A 157 19.84 -8.25 -6.31
C ALA A 157 20.52 -9.62 -6.53
N GLY A 158 19.77 -10.72 -6.49
CA GLY A 158 20.32 -12.07 -6.64
C GLY A 158 21.24 -12.49 -5.49
N ILE A 159 21.11 -11.88 -4.31
CA ILE A 159 21.96 -12.18 -3.15
C ILE A 159 21.52 -13.52 -2.54
N SER A 160 22.45 -14.47 -2.43
CA SER A 160 22.18 -15.77 -1.81
C SER A 160 21.86 -15.61 -0.32
N THR A 161 20.79 -16.27 0.12
CA THR A 161 20.31 -16.32 1.51
C THR A 161 20.20 -17.75 2.02
N ALA A 162 20.92 -18.69 1.39
CA ALA A 162 20.85 -20.11 1.71
C ALA A 162 21.18 -20.42 3.18
N HIS A 163 22.07 -19.62 3.79
CA HIS A 163 22.47 -19.70 5.19
C HIS A 163 21.48 -19.01 6.16
N MET A 164 20.48 -18.27 5.66
CA MET A 164 19.50 -17.54 6.46
C MET A 164 18.20 -18.33 6.57
N PRO A 165 17.94 -19.03 7.70
CA PRO A 165 16.71 -19.81 7.87
C PRO A 165 15.43 -18.95 7.78
N GLY A 166 15.52 -17.66 8.13
CA GLY A 166 14.39 -16.70 8.10
C GLY A 166 14.08 -16.03 6.75
N LEU A 167 14.81 -16.36 5.67
CA LEU A 167 14.56 -15.87 4.31
C LEU A 167 14.13 -16.96 3.32
N ARG A 168 14.11 -18.22 3.78
CA ARG A 168 13.26 -19.22 3.16
C ARG A 168 11.84 -18.65 3.14
N PRO A 169 11.07 -18.79 2.04
CA PRO A 169 9.64 -18.45 2.08
C PRO A 169 9.07 -19.14 3.32
N GLU A 170 8.59 -18.37 4.31
CA GLU A 170 8.01 -18.95 5.53
C GLU A 170 6.95 -19.97 5.11
N GLY A 171 7.21 -21.26 5.39
CA GLY A 171 6.38 -22.37 4.94
C GLY A 171 6.84 -23.08 3.66
N ALA A 172 8.14 -23.09 3.33
CA ALA A 172 8.67 -24.23 2.59
C ALA A 172 8.52 -25.45 3.52
N PRO A 173 7.61 -26.40 3.21
CA PRO A 173 7.52 -27.63 3.99
C PRO A 173 8.90 -28.33 3.95
N PRO A 174 9.23 -29.22 4.93
CA PRO A 174 10.34 -30.18 4.72
C PRO A 174 10.19 -30.75 3.31
N GLU A 175 11.27 -30.91 2.55
CA GLU A 175 11.29 -31.23 1.10
C GLU A 175 10.21 -32.24 0.70
N LEU A 176 8.97 -31.75 0.58
CA LEU A 176 7.81 -32.61 0.49
C LEU A 176 7.77 -32.95 -0.96
N THR A 177 8.33 -34.11 -1.25
CA THR A 177 8.41 -34.63 -2.60
C THR A 177 6.99 -34.66 -3.15
N ILE A 178 6.86 -34.45 -4.46
CA ILE A 178 5.56 -34.54 -5.13
C ILE A 178 4.93 -35.93 -4.85
N ALA A 179 5.76 -36.96 -4.64
CA ALA A 179 5.36 -38.29 -4.22
C ALA A 179 4.70 -38.32 -2.83
N GLU A 180 5.33 -37.74 -1.81
CA GLU A 180 4.75 -37.65 -0.45
C GLU A 180 3.46 -36.82 -0.44
N LEU A 181 3.42 -35.71 -1.19
CA LEU A 181 2.22 -34.89 -1.30
C LEU A 181 1.07 -35.62 -2.00
N ARG A 182 1.35 -36.44 -3.02
CA ARG A 182 0.37 -37.30 -3.69
C ARG A 182 -0.14 -38.41 -2.78
N ALA A 183 0.77 -39.09 -2.07
CA ALA A 183 0.40 -40.16 -1.13
C ALA A 183 -0.49 -39.65 0.00
N ALA A 184 -0.14 -38.49 0.59
CA ALA A 184 -0.94 -37.87 1.63
C ALA A 184 -2.25 -37.28 1.09
N ALA A 185 -2.28 -36.77 -0.14
CA ALA A 185 -3.52 -36.31 -0.77
C ALA A 185 -4.49 -37.47 -1.06
N ALA A 186 -3.99 -38.67 -1.39
CA ALA A 186 -4.82 -39.85 -1.62
C ALA A 186 -5.51 -40.36 -0.34
N SER A 187 -4.91 -40.16 0.84
CA SER A 187 -5.43 -40.65 2.13
C SER A 187 -6.39 -39.68 2.83
N VAL A 188 -6.54 -38.45 2.33
CA VAL A 188 -7.38 -37.40 2.94
C VAL A 188 -8.40 -36.85 1.96
N ASN A 189 -9.43 -36.19 2.50
CA ASN A 189 -10.53 -35.60 1.72
C ASN A 189 -10.59 -34.06 1.84
N SER A 190 -9.56 -33.41 2.40
CA SER A 190 -9.52 -31.96 2.55
C SER A 190 -8.10 -31.42 2.67
N VAL A 191 -7.85 -30.19 2.21
CA VAL A 191 -6.52 -29.54 2.33
C VAL A 191 -6.09 -29.31 3.79
N PRO A 192 -6.97 -28.93 4.74
CA PRO A 192 -6.61 -28.91 6.17
C PRO A 192 -6.28 -30.31 6.70
N GLY A 193 -7.00 -31.35 6.25
CA GLY A 193 -6.66 -32.74 6.57
C GLY A 193 -5.29 -33.15 6.03
N LEU A 194 -4.97 -32.72 4.80
CA LEU A 194 -3.64 -32.89 4.21
C LEU A 194 -2.55 -32.21 5.03
N ALA A 195 -2.79 -30.98 5.52
CA ALA A 195 -1.83 -30.29 6.38
C ALA A 195 -1.52 -31.13 7.64
N ARG A 196 -2.55 -31.65 8.31
CA ARG A 196 -2.39 -32.52 9.48
C ARG A 196 -1.69 -33.85 9.16
N ALA A 197 -2.04 -34.49 8.03
CA ALA A 197 -1.39 -35.73 7.58
C ALA A 197 0.09 -35.54 7.27
N LEU A 198 0.49 -34.33 6.91
CA LEU A 198 1.88 -33.93 6.67
C LEU A 198 2.60 -33.38 7.91
N GLY A 199 1.97 -33.44 9.10
CA GLY A 199 2.52 -32.89 10.34
C GLY A 199 2.61 -31.36 10.38
N LEU A 200 1.84 -30.67 9.53
CA LEU A 200 1.81 -29.21 9.42
C LEU A 200 0.59 -28.61 10.15
N SER A 201 0.73 -27.35 10.55
CA SER A 201 -0.38 -26.53 11.06
C SER A 201 -1.49 -26.38 10.00
N ASP A 202 -2.75 -26.45 10.40
CA ASP A 202 -3.91 -26.29 9.51
C ASP A 202 -4.39 -24.82 9.38
N ASP A 203 -3.52 -23.86 9.70
CA ASP A 203 -3.80 -22.43 9.56
C ASP A 203 -4.01 -21.97 8.11
N THR A 204 -4.61 -20.78 7.95
CA THR A 204 -4.91 -20.20 6.64
C THR A 204 -3.70 -20.00 5.73
N ARG A 205 -2.50 -19.79 6.30
CA ARG A 205 -1.27 -19.55 5.52
C ARG A 205 -0.77 -20.86 4.93
N THR A 206 -0.71 -21.91 5.75
CA THR A 206 -0.25 -23.25 5.42
C THR A 206 -1.19 -23.94 4.44
N VAL A 207 -2.51 -23.88 4.70
CA VAL A 207 -3.54 -24.36 3.77
C VAL A 207 -3.47 -23.62 2.44
N GLY A 208 -3.23 -22.30 2.46
CA GLY A 208 -3.04 -21.51 1.25
C GLY A 208 -1.79 -21.90 0.45
N ALA A 209 -0.69 -22.22 1.13
CA ALA A 209 0.55 -22.69 0.50
C ALA A 209 0.37 -24.08 -0.14
N LEU A 210 -0.27 -25.03 0.57
CA LEU A 210 -0.57 -26.36 0.04
C LEU A 210 -1.48 -26.28 -1.19
N ARG A 211 -2.50 -25.41 -1.21
CA ARG A 211 -3.35 -25.18 -2.40
C ARG A 211 -2.54 -24.74 -3.62
N ARG A 212 -1.61 -23.80 -3.46
CA ARG A 212 -0.75 -23.35 -4.56
C ARG A 212 0.15 -24.47 -5.07
N ARG A 213 0.68 -25.30 -4.17
CA ARG A 213 1.57 -26.42 -4.51
C ARG A 213 0.82 -27.56 -5.21
N ILE A 214 -0.38 -27.93 -4.74
CA ILE A 214 -1.27 -28.89 -5.42
C ILE A 214 -1.57 -28.42 -6.85
N ALA A 215 -1.92 -27.14 -7.03
CA ALA A 215 -2.22 -26.57 -8.34
C ALA A 215 -1.00 -26.57 -9.29
N ALA A 216 0.21 -26.30 -8.75
CA ALA A 216 1.44 -26.31 -9.53
C ALA A 216 1.93 -27.73 -9.90
N SER A 217 1.56 -28.74 -9.11
CA SER A 217 2.05 -30.13 -9.26
C SER A 217 1.03 -31.10 -9.90
N ASN A 218 -0.09 -30.58 -10.40
CA ASN A 218 -1.17 -31.33 -11.06
C ASN A 218 -1.61 -32.59 -10.28
N ILE A 219 -1.80 -32.44 -8.96
CA ILE A 219 -2.23 -33.54 -8.09
C ILE A 219 -3.75 -33.61 -8.12
N ASP A 220 -4.29 -34.80 -8.38
CA ASP A 220 -5.74 -35.01 -8.35
C ASP A 220 -6.26 -34.85 -6.92
N THR A 221 -7.20 -33.92 -6.77
CA THR A 221 -7.90 -33.61 -5.52
C THR A 221 -9.41 -33.52 -5.77
N SER A 222 -9.90 -34.16 -6.83
CA SER A 222 -11.33 -34.21 -7.19
C SER A 222 -12.18 -34.86 -6.10
N HIS A 223 -11.61 -35.83 -5.36
CA HIS A 223 -12.22 -36.49 -4.21
C HIS A 223 -12.27 -35.63 -2.95
N PHE A 224 -11.62 -34.45 -2.93
CA PHE A 224 -11.68 -33.57 -1.77
C PHE A 224 -13.10 -33.03 -1.61
N VAL A 225 -13.67 -33.26 -0.43
CA VAL A 225 -14.97 -32.72 -0.05
C VAL A 225 -14.82 -31.21 0.02
N LYS A 226 -15.30 -30.53 -1.02
CA LYS A 226 -15.63 -29.11 -0.91
C LYS A 226 -16.67 -29.06 0.21
N LYS A 227 -16.39 -28.31 1.27
CA LYS A 227 -17.42 -27.98 2.29
C LYS A 227 -18.53 -27.19 1.59
N GLN A 228 -19.44 -27.89 0.94
CA GLN A 228 -20.61 -27.33 0.32
C GLN A 228 -21.56 -27.08 1.48
N LEU A 229 -21.66 -25.82 1.90
CA LEU A 229 -22.79 -25.47 2.73
C LEU A 229 -24.05 -25.61 1.88
N PRO A 230 -25.14 -26.16 2.44
CA PRO A 230 -26.37 -26.35 1.68
C PRO A 230 -26.82 -25.02 1.05
N PRO A 231 -27.42 -25.05 -0.16
CA PRO A 231 -28.00 -23.85 -0.75
C PRO A 231 -29.04 -23.27 0.20
N LEU A 232 -29.12 -21.94 0.27
CA LEU A 232 -30.17 -21.28 1.07
C LEU A 232 -31.53 -21.55 0.41
N PRO A 233 -32.56 -21.96 1.18
CA PRO A 233 -33.89 -22.21 0.66
C PRO A 233 -34.45 -20.95 -0.01
N GLU A 234 -34.93 -21.11 -1.24
CA GLU A 234 -35.33 -19.99 -2.09
C GLU A 234 -36.53 -19.22 -1.52
N ALA A 235 -37.52 -19.92 -0.97
CA ALA A 235 -38.70 -19.31 -0.34
C ALA A 235 -38.31 -18.43 0.86
N GLU A 236 -37.46 -18.95 1.75
CA GLU A 236 -36.98 -18.23 2.94
C GLU A 236 -36.15 -17.00 2.57
N VAL A 237 -35.33 -17.09 1.52
CA VAL A 237 -34.53 -15.95 1.04
C VAL A 237 -35.44 -14.84 0.50
N ARG A 238 -36.51 -15.17 -0.24
CA ARG A 238 -37.48 -14.17 -0.73
C ARG A 238 -38.18 -13.45 0.41
N GLU A 239 -38.68 -14.21 1.39
CA GLU A 239 -39.35 -13.63 2.56
C GLU A 239 -38.39 -12.74 3.38
N ALA A 240 -37.17 -13.25 3.63
CA ALA A 240 -36.16 -12.53 4.38
C ALA A 240 -35.75 -11.22 3.70
N VAL A 241 -35.62 -11.20 2.37
CA VAL A 241 -35.30 -9.98 1.61
C VAL A 241 -36.44 -8.96 1.67
N ALA A 242 -37.69 -9.39 1.54
CA ALA A 242 -38.85 -8.50 1.61
C ALA A 242 -38.99 -7.82 2.98
N ARG A 243 -38.62 -8.51 4.06
CA ARG A 243 -38.73 -8.03 5.45
C ARG A 243 -37.49 -7.32 5.98
N SER A 244 -36.39 -7.34 5.24
CA SER A 244 -35.11 -6.80 5.70
C SER A 244 -34.75 -5.51 4.97
N THR A 245 -33.99 -4.66 5.65
CA THR A 245 -33.42 -3.44 5.08
C THR A 245 -31.91 -3.54 4.88
N SER A 246 -31.28 -4.68 5.21
CA SER A 246 -29.86 -4.91 4.98
C SER A 246 -29.51 -6.39 4.80
N HIS A 247 -28.38 -6.67 4.16
CA HIS A 247 -27.85 -8.04 4.00
C HIS A 247 -27.58 -8.73 5.36
N ALA A 248 -27.24 -7.96 6.39
CA ALA A 248 -27.05 -8.47 7.74
C ALA A 248 -28.39 -8.87 8.39
N GLU A 249 -29.46 -8.11 8.16
CA GLU A 249 -30.81 -8.48 8.60
C GLU A 249 -31.32 -9.71 7.88
N VAL A 250 -31.09 -9.83 6.57
CA VAL A 250 -31.40 -11.06 5.81
C VAL A 250 -30.67 -12.26 6.43
N ALA A 251 -29.36 -12.12 6.72
CA ALA A 251 -28.60 -13.19 7.36
C ALA A 251 -29.18 -13.59 8.73
N ARG A 252 -29.62 -12.62 9.55
CA ARG A 252 -30.26 -12.89 10.85
C ARG A 252 -31.63 -13.55 10.69
N ALA A 253 -32.44 -13.08 9.75
CA ALA A 253 -33.77 -13.64 9.45
C ALA A 253 -33.68 -15.10 8.99
N LEU A 254 -32.61 -15.46 8.28
CA LEU A 254 -32.28 -16.83 7.88
C LEU A 254 -31.58 -17.66 8.97
N GLY A 255 -31.48 -17.15 10.22
CA GLY A 255 -30.85 -17.85 11.34
C GLY A 255 -29.33 -18.05 11.19
N LEU A 256 -28.66 -17.30 10.30
CA LEU A 256 -27.24 -17.46 10.02
C LEU A 256 -26.38 -16.56 10.91
N GLN A 257 -25.26 -17.12 11.40
CA GLN A 257 -24.26 -16.34 12.13
C GLN A 257 -23.57 -15.33 11.21
N LEU A 258 -23.40 -14.09 11.70
CA LEU A 258 -22.81 -13.00 10.94
C LEU A 258 -21.31 -13.23 10.74
N GLY A 259 -20.89 -13.31 9.47
CA GLY A 259 -19.50 -13.49 9.07
C GLY A 259 -19.31 -13.21 7.58
N TRP A 260 -18.06 -13.06 7.15
CA TRP A 260 -17.71 -12.75 5.75
C TRP A 260 -18.25 -13.78 4.75
N THR A 261 -18.16 -15.06 5.11
CA THR A 261 -18.68 -16.18 4.29
C THR A 261 -20.21 -16.17 4.21
N THR A 262 -20.90 -15.89 5.30
CA THR A 262 -22.36 -15.75 5.35
C THR A 262 -22.83 -14.59 4.47
N HIS A 263 -22.17 -13.44 4.57
CA HIS A 263 -22.50 -12.28 3.74
C HIS A 263 -22.35 -12.59 2.24
N ARG A 264 -21.30 -13.32 1.86
CA ARG A 264 -21.11 -13.80 0.48
C ARG A 264 -22.22 -14.77 0.06
N ARG A 265 -22.60 -15.73 0.90
CA ARG A 265 -23.67 -16.71 0.60
C ARG A 265 -25.03 -16.05 0.39
N VAL A 266 -25.43 -15.15 1.29
CA VAL A 266 -26.68 -14.40 1.21
C VAL A 266 -26.71 -13.57 -0.07
N ARG A 267 -25.63 -12.81 -0.34
CA ARG A 267 -25.54 -12.01 -1.56
C ARG A 267 -25.61 -12.85 -2.83
N SER A 268 -24.88 -13.96 -2.90
CA SER A 268 -24.94 -14.87 -4.05
C SER A 268 -26.33 -15.52 -4.22
N ALA A 269 -27.08 -15.76 -3.15
CA ALA A 269 -28.45 -16.26 -3.24
C ALA A 269 -29.42 -15.19 -3.77
N ILE A 270 -29.33 -13.96 -3.26
CA ILE A 270 -30.10 -12.80 -3.74
C ILE A 270 -29.83 -12.54 -5.23
N ASP A 271 -28.55 -12.49 -5.62
CA ASP A 271 -28.12 -12.24 -6.99
C ASP A 271 -28.63 -13.34 -7.94
N ARG A 272 -28.54 -14.62 -7.52
CA ARG A 272 -29.03 -15.77 -8.32
C ARG A 272 -30.53 -15.75 -8.52
N LEU A 273 -31.29 -15.30 -7.51
CA LEU A 273 -32.74 -15.24 -7.53
C LEU A 273 -33.29 -13.94 -8.14
N GLY A 274 -32.41 -13.00 -8.52
CA GLY A 274 -32.80 -11.73 -9.13
C GLY A 274 -33.67 -10.85 -8.22
N LEU A 275 -33.50 -10.93 -6.90
CA LEU A 275 -34.37 -10.22 -5.96
C LEU A 275 -34.00 -8.74 -5.86
N ASP A 276 -35.02 -7.88 -5.83
CA ASP A 276 -34.80 -6.46 -5.63
C ASP A 276 -34.28 -6.18 -4.21
N THR A 277 -33.24 -5.36 -4.15
CA THR A 277 -32.61 -4.88 -2.90
C THR A 277 -32.46 -3.36 -2.91
N SER A 278 -33.21 -2.68 -3.77
CA SER A 278 -33.22 -1.22 -3.85
C SER A 278 -33.67 -0.56 -2.55
N HIS A 279 -34.58 -1.21 -1.81
CA HIS A 279 -35.07 -0.79 -0.49
C HIS A 279 -34.05 -1.00 0.64
N PHE A 280 -32.93 -1.69 0.39
CA PHE A 280 -31.91 -1.85 1.41
C PHE A 280 -31.26 -0.51 1.73
N THR A 281 -31.21 -0.20 3.02
CA THR A 281 -30.55 0.99 3.54
C THR A 281 -29.06 0.89 3.28
N ARG A 282 -28.61 1.56 2.21
CA ARG A 282 -27.20 1.81 2.01
C ARG A 282 -26.80 2.85 3.04
N ARG A 283 -26.18 2.42 4.13
CA ARG A 283 -25.27 3.33 4.83
C ARG A 283 -24.21 3.68 3.79
N PRO A 284 -24.09 4.95 3.33
CA PRO A 284 -22.85 5.34 2.69
C PRO A 284 -21.74 4.97 3.68
N TRP A 285 -20.57 4.63 3.17
CA TRP A 285 -19.35 4.68 3.97
C TRP A 285 -19.12 6.17 4.29
N ALA A 286 -20.01 6.76 5.08
CA ALA A 286 -19.86 8.09 5.61
C ALA A 286 -18.57 8.01 6.39
N ALA A 287 -17.65 8.94 6.08
CA ALA A 287 -16.51 9.14 6.94
C ALA A 287 -17.04 9.16 8.38
N PRO A 288 -16.42 8.41 9.32
CA PRO A 288 -16.82 8.49 10.71
C PRO A 288 -16.93 9.99 11.06
N PRO A 289 -17.96 10.40 11.84
CA PRO A 289 -18.06 11.80 12.25
C PRO A 289 -16.70 12.22 12.77
N PRO A 290 -16.17 13.39 12.35
CA PRO A 290 -14.86 13.82 12.79
C PRO A 290 -14.85 13.71 14.30
N ALA A 291 -13.84 13.01 14.84
CA ALA A 291 -13.68 12.89 16.28
C ALA A 291 -13.85 14.29 16.89
N PRO A 292 -14.58 14.43 18.01
CA PRO A 292 -14.80 15.73 18.62
C PRO A 292 -13.44 16.43 18.69
N ALA A 293 -13.34 17.60 18.05
CA ALA A 293 -12.09 18.32 17.97
C ALA A 293 -11.61 18.50 19.41
N ARG A 294 -10.53 17.82 19.80
CA ARG A 294 -9.90 18.09 21.11
C ARG A 294 -9.73 19.60 21.15
N PRO A 295 -10.19 20.30 22.21
CA PRO A 295 -10.07 21.74 22.28
C PRO A 295 -8.63 22.09 21.95
N ARG A 296 -8.40 22.85 20.88
CA ARG A 296 -7.04 23.04 20.36
C ARG A 296 -6.12 23.60 21.48
N ALA A 297 -6.69 24.39 22.41
CA ALA A 297 -6.04 24.89 23.62
C ALA A 297 -5.37 23.80 24.49
N SER A 298 -5.84 22.55 24.44
CA SER A 298 -5.23 21.43 25.18
C SER A 298 -3.79 21.10 24.75
N LEU A 299 -3.31 21.65 23.63
CA LEU A 299 -1.92 21.48 23.21
C LEU A 299 -0.96 22.44 23.92
N LEU A 300 -1.45 23.55 24.48
CA LEU A 300 -0.65 24.59 25.13
C LEU A 300 -0.36 24.26 26.60
N ARG A 301 0.40 23.17 26.82
CA ARG A 301 0.80 22.70 28.14
C ARG A 301 2.18 22.08 28.08
N VAL A 302 2.71 21.72 29.24
CA VAL A 302 3.84 20.80 29.35
C VAL A 302 3.36 19.39 28.99
N HIS A 303 4.04 18.74 28.04
CA HIS A 303 3.78 17.36 27.65
C HIS A 303 4.75 16.40 28.36
N PRO A 304 4.36 15.14 28.61
CA PRO A 304 5.26 14.18 29.22
C PRO A 304 6.50 13.93 28.32
N PRO A 305 7.66 13.56 28.89
CA PRO A 305 8.91 13.31 28.13
C PRO A 305 8.81 12.22 27.05
N THR A 306 7.78 11.38 27.11
CA THR A 306 7.50 10.32 26.13
C THR A 306 6.66 10.79 24.95
N ALA A 307 6.09 12.00 25.01
CA ALA A 307 5.25 12.54 23.94
C ALA A 307 6.10 12.92 22.72
N ALA A 308 5.57 12.65 21.52
CA ALA A 308 6.19 13.11 20.29
C ALA A 308 6.12 14.65 20.19
N ARG A 309 7.16 15.26 19.60
CA ARG A 309 7.21 16.71 19.36
C ARG A 309 6.00 17.16 18.53
N ILE A 310 5.28 18.16 19.04
CA ILE A 310 4.13 18.73 18.34
C ILE A 310 4.62 19.52 17.12
N HIS A 311 4.04 19.22 15.96
CA HIS A 311 4.39 19.90 14.72
C HIS A 311 3.88 21.36 14.71
N ARG A 312 4.67 22.27 14.11
CA ARG A 312 4.38 23.72 14.07
C ARG A 312 3.00 24.06 13.50
N ASP A 313 2.50 23.29 12.53
CA ASP A 313 1.19 23.52 11.90
C ASP A 313 0.03 23.41 12.89
N ARG A 314 0.24 22.74 14.03
CA ARG A 314 -0.74 22.67 15.13
C ARG A 314 -0.61 23.82 16.12
N LEU A 315 0.56 24.43 16.23
CA LEU A 315 0.85 25.52 17.17
C LEU A 315 0.57 26.90 16.56
N HIS A 316 0.78 27.10 15.25
CA HIS A 316 0.49 28.38 14.59
C HIS A 316 -0.94 28.88 14.82
N PRO A 317 -2.00 28.07 14.59
CA PRO A 317 -3.37 28.54 14.77
C PRO A 317 -3.70 28.86 16.23
N LEU A 318 -2.99 28.23 17.17
CA LEU A 318 -3.17 28.46 18.60
C LEU A 318 -2.60 29.79 19.06
N LEU A 319 -1.38 30.08 18.64
CA LEU A 319 -0.75 31.35 18.93
C LEU A 319 -1.52 32.51 18.29
N GLN A 320 -2.00 32.32 17.05
CA GLN A 320 -2.86 33.31 16.38
C GLN A 320 -4.20 33.51 17.10
N ALA A 321 -4.85 32.42 17.56
CA ALA A 321 -6.10 32.52 18.32
C ALA A 321 -5.92 33.21 19.68
N LEU A 322 -4.72 33.16 20.26
CA LEU A 322 -4.34 33.93 21.46
C LEU A 322 -3.96 35.38 21.16
N GLY A 323 -4.06 35.82 19.90
CA GLY A 323 -3.69 37.19 19.49
C GLY A 323 -2.19 37.43 19.39
N ARG A 324 -1.35 36.37 19.35
CA ARG A 324 0.10 36.53 19.22
C ARG A 324 0.44 36.96 17.78
N PRO A 325 1.03 38.14 17.57
CA PRO A 325 1.30 38.65 16.22
C PRO A 325 2.29 37.74 15.51
N TYR A 326 2.09 37.51 14.22
CA TYR A 326 3.03 36.77 13.37
C TYR A 326 4.21 37.68 12.99
N ALA A 327 5.03 38.00 13.99
CA ALA A 327 6.22 38.82 13.84
C ALA A 327 7.36 38.24 14.69
N CYS A 328 8.58 38.40 14.22
CA CYS A 328 9.77 37.99 14.96
C CYS A 328 9.83 38.75 16.30
N ALA A 329 9.84 38.03 17.42
CA ALA A 329 9.89 38.61 18.77
C ALA A 329 11.18 39.38 19.06
N ARG A 330 12.23 39.21 18.24
CA ARG A 330 13.52 39.90 18.40
C ARG A 330 13.67 41.12 17.50
N CYS A 331 13.42 40.99 16.20
CA CYS A 331 13.65 42.07 15.22
C CYS A 331 12.36 42.66 14.64
N GLY A 332 11.19 42.19 15.04
CA GLY A 332 9.90 42.68 14.55
C GLY A 332 9.55 42.28 13.11
N ASN A 333 10.39 41.50 12.41
CA ASN A 333 10.12 41.09 11.03
C ASN A 333 8.74 40.39 10.91
N PRO A 334 7.81 40.88 10.07
CA PRO A 334 6.44 40.39 9.96
C PRO A 334 6.30 39.11 9.10
N GLY A 335 7.40 38.40 8.84
CA GLY A 335 7.42 37.25 7.94
C GLY A 335 7.65 37.61 6.47
N HIS A 336 8.45 38.65 6.21
CA HIS A 336 8.81 39.07 4.85
C HIS A 336 10.31 39.36 4.75
N TRP A 337 10.95 38.95 3.66
CA TRP A 337 12.35 39.26 3.37
C TRP A 337 12.54 39.42 1.87
N ASP A 338 13.14 40.54 1.46
CA ASP A 338 13.37 40.89 0.05
C ASP A 338 12.11 40.83 -0.85
N GLY A 339 10.98 41.29 -0.33
CA GLY A 339 9.68 41.23 -1.02
C GLY A 339 9.01 39.85 -1.01
N GLU A 340 9.71 38.80 -0.57
CA GLU A 340 9.21 37.43 -0.52
C GLU A 340 8.71 37.04 0.87
N SER A 341 7.82 36.03 0.92
CA SER A 341 7.28 35.50 2.18
C SER A 341 8.33 34.68 2.94
N LEU A 342 8.59 35.06 4.19
CA LEU A 342 9.51 34.38 5.10
C LEU A 342 8.75 33.63 6.20
N VAL A 343 8.99 32.32 6.30
CA VAL A 343 8.39 31.51 7.37
C VAL A 343 9.09 31.80 8.70
N LEU A 344 8.34 32.30 9.69
CA LEU A 344 8.83 32.45 11.05
C LEU A 344 8.80 31.10 11.77
N HIS A 345 9.88 30.77 12.45
CA HIS A 345 10.00 29.59 13.29
C HIS A 345 9.31 29.81 14.63
N ILE A 346 8.75 28.74 15.20
CA ILE A 346 8.32 28.72 16.61
C ILE A 346 9.51 28.23 17.43
N ASP A 347 9.98 29.09 18.33
CA ASP A 347 11.05 28.84 19.28
C ASP A 347 10.48 28.70 20.69
N HIS A 348 11.13 27.85 21.48
CA HIS A 348 10.84 27.61 22.89
C HIS A 348 11.83 28.43 23.72
N VAL A 349 11.35 29.40 24.50
CA VAL A 349 12.22 30.32 25.27
C VAL A 349 13.16 29.56 26.20
N ASN A 350 12.67 28.52 26.86
CA ASN A 350 13.47 27.63 27.73
C ASN A 350 14.24 26.53 26.98
N GLY A 351 14.10 26.42 25.66
CA GLY A 351 14.72 25.37 24.83
C GLY A 351 14.15 23.96 24.99
N ASP A 352 13.15 23.74 25.84
CA ASP A 352 12.45 22.46 25.99
C ASP A 352 11.23 22.41 25.07
N TRP A 353 11.29 21.52 24.08
CA TRP A 353 10.22 21.35 23.09
C TRP A 353 8.98 20.64 23.64
N HIS A 354 9.02 20.08 24.86
CA HIS A 354 7.86 19.52 25.54
C HIS A 354 6.99 20.60 26.20
N ASP A 355 7.56 21.75 26.55
CA ASP A 355 6.85 22.85 27.18
C ASP A 355 6.18 23.76 26.14
N ASN A 356 4.96 23.38 25.71
CA ASN A 356 4.21 24.14 24.72
C ASN A 356 3.28 25.20 25.33
N ARG A 357 3.50 25.61 26.59
CA ARG A 357 2.72 26.71 27.19
C ARG A 357 2.89 27.99 26.37
N ALA A 358 1.83 28.80 26.28
CA ALA A 358 1.78 29.96 25.38
C ALA A 358 2.90 30.97 25.65
N GLU A 359 3.20 31.19 26.93
CA GLU A 359 4.26 32.06 27.43
C GLU A 359 5.66 31.60 27.00
N ASN A 360 5.87 30.29 26.82
CA ASN A 360 7.16 29.71 26.42
C ASN A 360 7.38 29.70 24.89
N LEU A 361 6.34 29.95 24.09
CA LEU A 361 6.40 29.88 22.62
C LEU A 361 6.51 31.27 22.00
N ARG A 362 7.56 31.53 21.20
CA ARG A 362 7.72 32.80 20.46
C ARG A 362 7.99 32.58 18.97
N TYR A 363 7.63 33.56 18.15
CA TYR A 363 8.02 33.59 16.74
C TYR A 363 9.40 34.19 16.58
N LEU A 364 10.27 33.55 15.80
CA LEU A 364 11.57 34.08 15.40
C LEU A 364 11.79 33.87 13.91
N CYS A 365 12.33 34.87 13.20
CA CYS A 365 12.79 34.66 11.84
C CYS A 365 14.02 33.73 11.83
N PRO A 366 14.34 33.04 10.71
CA PRO A 366 15.48 32.12 10.65
C PRO A 366 16.80 32.75 11.09
N ASN A 367 17.02 34.03 10.78
CA ASN A 367 18.23 34.78 11.15
C ASN A 367 18.30 35.07 12.66
N CYS A 368 17.19 35.43 13.31
CA CYS A 368 17.18 35.65 14.75
C CYS A 368 17.17 34.34 15.54
N HIS A 369 16.53 33.31 15.00
CA HIS A 369 16.49 31.98 15.60
C HIS A 369 17.89 31.36 15.63
N SER A 370 18.69 31.52 14.57
CA SER A 370 20.05 30.99 14.51
C SER A 370 21.02 31.56 15.56
N LEU A 371 20.68 32.73 16.12
CA LEU A 371 21.43 33.43 17.16
C LEU A 371 20.99 33.04 18.58
N THR A 372 19.97 32.21 18.75
CA THR A 372 19.55 31.73 20.08
C THR A 372 20.51 30.68 20.61
N GLU A 373 20.68 30.65 21.93
CA GLU A 373 21.50 29.63 22.61
C GLU A 373 20.93 28.21 22.44
N THR A 374 19.62 28.11 22.18
CA THR A 374 18.87 26.86 21.98
C THR A 374 18.95 26.34 20.54
N TRP A 375 19.55 27.10 19.61
CA TRP A 375 19.64 26.72 18.20
C TRP A 375 20.68 25.62 17.93
N GLY A 376 20.28 24.61 17.15
CA GLY A 376 21.21 23.70 16.47
C GLY A 376 22.06 22.77 17.35
N ARG A 377 21.73 22.59 18.64
CA ARG A 377 22.58 21.89 19.64
C ARG A 377 23.95 22.57 19.81
N ARG A 378 24.00 23.88 20.04
CA ARG A 378 25.13 24.43 20.81
C ARG A 378 25.01 23.85 22.23
N SER A 379 26.01 23.07 22.61
CA SER A 379 26.05 22.22 23.79
C SER A 379 25.61 22.96 25.06
N ARG A 380 24.50 22.52 25.67
CA ARG A 380 24.37 22.67 27.13
C ARG A 380 25.36 21.70 27.75
N LEU A 381 26.54 22.20 28.14
CA LEU A 381 27.16 21.64 29.32
C LEU A 381 26.20 21.94 30.48
N PRO A 382 25.80 20.95 31.30
CA PRO A 382 25.03 21.24 32.50
C PRO A 382 25.86 22.15 33.41
N ASP A 383 25.22 23.18 33.94
CA ASP A 383 25.80 24.07 34.95
C ASP A 383 26.06 23.25 36.23
N PRO A 384 27.32 23.12 36.71
CA PRO A 384 27.59 22.43 37.96
C PRO A 384 27.31 23.38 39.12
N GLY A 385 26.04 23.62 39.43
CA GLY A 385 25.69 24.41 40.60
C GLY A 385 24.23 24.84 40.65
N LEU A 386 23.39 24.00 41.27
CA LEU A 386 22.47 24.34 42.38
C LEU A 386 21.71 23.10 42.84
#